data_AF-A0A7V2SQ94-F1
#
_entry.id   AF-A0A7V2SQ94-F1
#
_cell.length_a   1.000
_cell.length_b   1.000
_cell.length_c   1.000
_cell.angle_alpha   90.00
_cell.angle_beta   90.00
_cell.angle_gamma   90.00
#
_symmetry.space_group_name_H-M   'P 1'
#
loop_
_entity.id
_entity.type
_entity.pdbx_description
1 polymer ?
#
loop_
_entity_poly.entity_id
_entity_poly.type
_entity_poly.pdbx_seq_one_letter_code
_entity_poly.pdbx_strand_id
1 'polypeptide(L)'
;ERDIIGVRTNIIKYDVRLYPVHADIKIIRAVFCDILRRADKLGEKPEFYNTIWNNCATNIVRHVRRFSDKPIPAWSPRYLFPDFFDRVAYRLSILDTDLGYREARKFHNITARAQTAGEGDDFSKIIRQGLMHHNDQSNETRK
;
A
#
# COMPACT_ATOMS: atom_id res chain seq x y z
N GLU A 1 -13.06 2.75 -1.08
CA GLU A 1 -12.18 2.11 -2.09
C GLU A 1 -12.62 2.43 -3.52
N ARG A 2 -13.90 2.24 -3.87
CA ARG A 2 -14.47 2.65 -5.17
C ARG A 2 -14.25 4.13 -5.48
N ASP A 3 -14.46 4.98 -4.48
CA ASP A 3 -14.26 6.44 -4.51
C ASP A 3 -12.82 6.85 -4.82
N ILE A 4 -11.83 6.13 -4.31
CA ILE A 4 -10.42 6.47 -4.55
C ILE A 4 -9.87 5.72 -5.75
N ILE A 5 -9.92 4.38 -5.73
CA ILE A 5 -9.34 3.52 -6.77
C ILE A 5 -10.13 3.67 -8.07
N GLY A 6 -11.46 3.60 -8.02
CA GLY A 6 -12.32 3.70 -9.20
C GLY A 6 -12.18 5.06 -9.90
N VAL A 7 -12.14 6.16 -9.15
CA VAL A 7 -11.86 7.48 -9.74
C VAL A 7 -10.46 7.50 -10.38
N ARG A 8 -9.45 6.95 -9.71
CA ARG A 8 -8.07 6.92 -10.21
C ARG A 8 -7.94 6.15 -11.53
N THR A 9 -8.59 5.00 -11.64
CA THR A 9 -8.50 4.11 -12.82
C THR A 9 -9.47 4.49 -13.93
N ASN A 10 -10.68 4.95 -13.60
CA ASN A 10 -11.77 5.10 -14.56
C ASN A 10 -11.94 6.55 -15.03
N ILE A 11 -11.66 7.53 -14.18
CA ILE A 11 -11.79 8.96 -14.51
C ILE A 11 -10.43 9.55 -14.85
N ILE A 12 -9.46 9.45 -13.93
CA ILE A 12 -8.14 10.07 -14.08
C ILE A 12 -7.22 9.24 -15.01
N LYS A 13 -7.54 7.95 -15.22
CA LYS A 13 -6.80 7.01 -16.08
C LYS A 13 -5.35 6.76 -15.65
N TYR A 14 -5.10 6.73 -14.34
CA TYR A 14 -3.81 6.28 -13.80
C TYR A 14 -3.77 4.77 -13.59
N ASP A 15 -2.55 4.23 -13.68
CA ASP A 15 -2.27 2.87 -13.26
C ASP A 15 -2.38 2.72 -11.73
N VAL A 16 -3.05 1.65 -11.29
CA VAL A 16 -3.16 1.28 -9.88
C VAL A 16 -2.68 -0.15 -9.68
N ARG A 17 -1.84 -0.32 -8.66
CA ARG A 17 -1.32 -1.63 -8.24
C ARG A 17 -1.73 -1.89 -6.79
N LEU A 18 -2.14 -3.12 -6.51
CA LEU A 18 -2.53 -3.56 -5.18
C LEU A 18 -1.60 -4.70 -4.74
N TYR A 19 -0.69 -4.38 -3.83
CA TYR A 19 0.29 -5.34 -3.32
C TYR A 19 -0.16 -5.94 -1.98
N PRO A 20 -0.13 -7.26 -1.83
CA PRO A 20 -0.18 -7.88 -0.51
C PRO A 20 1.13 -7.59 0.25
N VAL A 21 1.04 -7.52 1.58
CA VAL A 21 2.19 -7.20 2.43
C VAL A 21 2.31 -8.18 3.60
N HIS A 22 3.53 -8.60 3.89
CA HIS A 22 3.86 -9.34 5.09
C HIS A 22 4.06 -8.38 6.27
N ALA A 23 3.02 -8.22 7.08
CA ALA A 23 3.08 -7.46 8.33
C ALA A 23 2.12 -8.06 9.38
N ASP A 24 2.54 -8.05 10.65
CA ASP A 24 1.66 -8.40 11.76
C ASP A 24 0.48 -7.40 11.83
N ILE A 25 -0.74 -7.91 12.00
CA ILE A 25 -1.95 -7.10 12.16
C ILE A 25 -1.83 -6.09 13.31
N LYS A 26 -1.05 -6.39 14.35
CA LYS A 26 -0.73 -5.46 15.44
C LYS A 26 0.06 -4.26 14.94
N ILE A 27 1.06 -4.48 14.07
CA ILE A 27 1.86 -3.40 13.45
C ILE A 27 0.98 -2.57 12.53
N ILE A 28 0.14 -3.20 11.69
CA ILE A 28 -0.79 -2.50 10.79
C ILE A 28 -1.71 -1.57 11.58
N ARG A 29 -2.32 -2.08 12.67
CA ARG A 29 -3.17 -1.29 13.56
C ARG A 29 -2.42 -0.14 14.22
N ALA A 30 -1.20 -0.38 14.72
CA ALA A 30 -0.39 0.66 15.35
C ALA A 30 -0.04 1.79 14.38
N VAL A 31 0.39 1.45 13.16
CA VAL A 31 0.67 2.41 12.07
C VAL A 31 -0.58 3.21 11.72
N PHE A 32 -1.73 2.54 11.55
CA PHE A 32 -2.99 3.22 11.25
C PHE A 32 -3.38 4.24 12.32
N CYS A 33 -3.36 3.84 13.60
CA CYS A 33 -3.66 4.74 14.71
C CYS A 33 -2.68 5.91 14.80
N ASP A 34 -1.40 5.70 14.50
CA ASP A 34 -0.38 6.77 14.51
C ASP A 34 -0.59 7.78 13.37
N ILE A 35 -1.04 7.32 12.20
CA ILE A 35 -1.44 8.18 11.08
C ILE A 35 -2.66 9.02 11.48
N LEU A 36 -3.69 8.42 12.09
CA LEU A 36 -4.89 9.13 12.52
C LEU A 36 -4.57 10.22 13.55
N ARG A 37 -3.78 9.89 14.58
CA ARG A 37 -3.35 10.89 15.58
C ARG A 37 -2.61 12.07 14.96
N ARG A 38 -1.82 11.82 13.90
CA ARG A 38 -1.16 12.90 13.17
C ARG A 38 -2.16 13.73 12.36
N ALA A 39 -3.12 13.08 11.71
CA ALA A 39 -4.18 13.77 10.96
C ALA A 39 -4.99 14.70 11.88
N ASP A 40 -5.37 14.24 13.07
CA ASP A 40 -6.05 15.06 14.08
C ASP A 40 -5.21 16.29 14.45
N LYS A 41 -3.93 16.08 14.74
CA LYS A 41 -2.99 17.18 15.07
C LYS A 41 -2.82 18.17 13.92
N LEU A 42 -2.82 17.71 12.66
CA LEU A 42 -2.69 18.58 11.49
C LEU A 42 -3.90 19.50 11.31
N GLY A 43 -5.08 19.11 11.80
CA GLY A 43 -6.26 19.97 11.83
C GLY A 43 -6.09 21.19 12.75
N GLU A 44 -5.38 21.02 13.87
CA GLU A 44 -5.09 22.11 14.81
C GLU A 44 -3.82 22.90 14.44
N LYS A 45 -2.79 22.18 13.97
CA LYS A 45 -1.44 22.71 13.70
C LYS A 45 -0.99 22.25 12.32
N PRO A 46 -1.29 23.01 11.26
CA PRO A 46 -0.90 22.64 9.92
C PRO A 46 0.64 22.57 9.80
N GLU A 47 1.12 21.58 9.05
CA GLU A 47 2.55 21.41 8.74
C GLU A 47 2.80 21.72 7.27
N PHE A 48 3.95 22.31 6.94
CA PHE A 48 4.32 22.59 5.57
C PHE A 48 4.63 21.30 4.80
N TYR A 49 3.96 21.09 3.66
CA TYR A 49 4.22 19.96 2.77
C TYR A 49 5.47 20.23 1.94
N ASN A 50 6.49 19.39 2.09
CA ASN A 50 7.76 19.54 1.39
C ASN A 50 8.14 18.25 0.67
N THR A 51 8.36 18.34 -0.64
CA THR A 51 8.68 17.19 -1.50
C THR A 51 9.90 16.38 -1.01
N ILE A 52 10.85 16.99 -0.30
CA ILE A 52 12.09 16.33 0.13
C ILE A 52 11.93 15.58 1.46
N TRP A 53 11.24 16.16 2.45
CA TRP A 53 11.22 15.63 3.82
C TRP A 53 9.83 15.50 4.47
N ASN A 54 8.78 16.06 3.85
CA ASN A 54 7.41 15.96 4.33
C ASN A 54 6.45 15.76 3.15
N ASN A 55 6.51 14.55 2.59
CA ASN A 55 5.68 14.11 1.48
C ASN A 55 4.93 12.81 1.84
N CYS A 56 4.02 12.36 0.99
CA CYS A 56 3.25 11.14 1.24
C CYS A 56 4.13 9.91 1.53
N ALA A 57 5.20 9.67 0.76
CA ALA A 57 6.07 8.49 0.94
C ALA A 57 6.90 8.56 2.22
N THR A 58 7.60 9.67 2.45
CA THR A 58 8.42 9.92 3.66
C THR A 58 7.59 9.88 4.94
N ASN A 59 6.33 10.35 4.88
CA ASN A 59 5.40 10.26 6.00
C ASN A 59 5.02 8.81 6.32
N ILE A 60 4.65 8.01 5.31
CA ILE A 60 4.37 6.58 5.52
C ILE A 60 5.60 5.86 6.08
N VAL A 61 6.79 6.11 5.54
CA VAL A 61 8.05 5.53 6.05
C VAL A 61 8.27 5.87 7.52
N ARG A 62 8.01 7.12 7.92
CA ARG A 62 8.15 7.57 9.32
C ARG A 62 7.22 6.79 10.26
N HIS A 63 5.95 6.61 9.87
CA HIS A 63 4.97 5.87 10.66
C HIS A 63 5.33 4.38 10.75
N VAL A 64 5.68 3.74 9.62
CA VAL A 64 6.04 2.32 9.62
C VAL A 64 7.31 2.05 10.44
N ARG A 65 8.36 2.88 10.30
CA ARG A 65 9.62 2.74 11.05
C ARG A 65 9.45 2.83 12.57
N ARG A 66 8.39 3.44 13.07
CA ARG A 66 8.12 3.54 14.51
C ARG A 66 7.70 2.20 15.13
N PHE A 67 7.11 1.31 14.34
CA PHE A 67 6.50 0.06 14.83
C PHE A 67 7.05 -1.21 14.17
N SER A 68 7.78 -1.08 13.05
CA SER A 68 8.35 -2.21 12.32
C SER A 68 9.81 -2.43 12.70
N ASP A 69 10.18 -3.67 12.99
CA ASP A 69 11.58 -4.08 13.23
C ASP A 69 12.40 -4.20 11.93
N LYS A 70 11.75 -4.14 10.76
CA LYS A 70 12.46 -4.16 9.47
C LYS A 70 13.38 -2.94 9.32
N PRO A 71 14.58 -3.10 8.75
CA PRO A 71 15.57 -2.03 8.59
C PRO A 71 15.20 -1.09 7.43
N ILE A 72 14.06 -0.40 7.53
CA ILE A 72 13.58 0.54 6.52
C ILE A 72 14.46 1.80 6.59
N PRO A 73 15.11 2.21 5.47
CA PRO A 73 15.94 3.41 5.46
C PRO A 73 15.14 4.65 5.84
N ALA A 74 15.69 5.48 6.72
CA ALA A 74 15.10 6.76 7.10
C ALA A 74 14.92 7.70 5.90
N TRP A 75 15.83 7.59 4.94
CA TRP A 75 15.89 8.42 3.76
C TRP A 75 16.32 7.60 2.55
N SER A 76 15.73 7.90 1.40
CA SER A 76 16.08 7.32 0.10
C SER A 76 15.65 8.30 -1.00
N PRO A 77 16.42 8.48 -2.08
CA PRO A 77 15.98 9.26 -3.24
C PRO A 77 14.67 8.74 -3.85
N ARG A 78 14.37 7.45 -3.63
CA ARG A 78 13.13 6.80 -4.09
C ARG A 78 11.88 7.28 -3.36
N TYR A 79 12.03 7.95 -2.22
CA TYR A 79 10.89 8.56 -1.52
C TYR A 79 10.49 9.90 -2.13
N LEU A 80 11.32 10.49 -3.01
CA LEU A 80 10.97 11.70 -3.77
C LEU A 80 10.03 11.39 -4.94
N PHE A 81 10.11 10.16 -5.45
CA PHE A 81 9.38 9.70 -6.63
C PHE A 81 8.45 8.54 -6.24
N PRO A 82 7.17 8.82 -5.94
CA PRO A 82 6.25 7.81 -5.41
C PRO A 82 6.14 6.53 -6.24
N ASP A 83 6.33 6.59 -7.57
CA ASP A 83 6.28 5.40 -8.43
C ASP A 83 7.34 4.34 -8.06
N PHE A 84 8.45 4.74 -7.44
CA PHE A 84 9.52 3.82 -7.02
C PHE A 84 9.42 3.40 -5.55
N PHE A 85 8.38 3.81 -4.84
CA PHE A 85 8.17 3.43 -3.44
C PHE A 85 8.02 1.92 -3.28
N ASP A 86 7.30 1.28 -4.22
CA ASP A 86 7.09 -0.18 -4.25
C ASP A 86 8.41 -0.96 -4.35
N ARG A 87 9.44 -0.40 -5.00
CA ARG A 87 10.77 -1.00 -5.12
C ARG A 87 11.50 -1.08 -3.79
N VAL A 88 11.26 -0.12 -2.89
CA VAL A 88 11.83 -0.17 -1.53
C VAL A 88 11.13 -1.27 -0.73
N ALA A 89 9.81 -1.35 -0.81
CA ALA A 89 9.04 -2.41 -0.16
C ALA A 89 9.43 -3.82 -0.66
N TYR A 90 9.61 -3.97 -1.97
CA TYR A 90 10.05 -5.23 -2.59
C TYR A 90 11.42 -5.67 -2.07
N ARG A 91 12.40 -4.76 -2.05
CA ARG A 91 13.78 -5.08 -1.60
C ARG A 91 13.85 -5.48 -0.12
N LEU A 92 12.93 -4.98 0.70
CA LEU A 92 12.85 -5.27 2.12
C LEU A 92 11.94 -6.49 2.42
N SER A 93 11.56 -7.23 1.38
CA SER A 93 10.63 -8.37 1.45
C SER A 93 9.35 -8.03 2.22
N ILE A 94 8.88 -6.78 2.08
CA ILE A 94 7.61 -6.32 2.66
C ILE A 94 6.45 -6.77 1.78
N LEU A 95 6.64 -6.80 0.45
CA LEU A 95 5.63 -7.31 -0.46
C LEU A 95 5.59 -8.84 -0.36
N ASP A 96 4.39 -9.39 -0.24
CA ASP A 96 4.13 -10.83 -0.18
C ASP A 96 4.06 -11.40 -1.60
N THR A 97 5.22 -11.69 -2.17
CA THR A 97 5.33 -12.22 -3.53
C THR A 97 6.66 -12.94 -3.74
N ASP A 98 6.60 -14.09 -4.40
CA ASP A 98 7.79 -14.82 -4.87
C ASP A 98 8.18 -14.44 -6.30
N LEU A 99 7.40 -13.56 -6.94
CA LEU A 99 7.65 -13.11 -8.30
C LEU A 99 8.83 -12.13 -8.34
N GLY A 100 9.55 -12.11 -9.46
CA GLY A 100 10.50 -11.04 -9.76
C GLY A 100 9.83 -9.66 -9.74
N TYR A 101 10.58 -8.60 -9.39
CA TYR A 101 10.00 -7.26 -9.20
C TYR A 101 9.16 -6.77 -10.39
N ARG A 102 9.60 -7.01 -11.63
CA ARG A 102 8.86 -6.53 -12.81
C ARG A 102 7.59 -7.34 -13.03
N GLU A 103 7.65 -8.64 -12.79
CA GLU A 103 6.55 -9.58 -12.85
C GLU A 103 5.51 -9.25 -11.78
N ALA A 104 5.96 -9.02 -10.53
CA ALA A 104 5.11 -8.57 -9.42
C ALA A 104 4.36 -7.27 -9.76
N ARG A 105 5.05 -6.25 -10.30
CA ARG A 105 4.38 -4.99 -10.71
C ARG A 105 3.28 -5.21 -11.76
N LYS A 106 3.48 -6.15 -12.68
CA LYS A 106 2.49 -6.48 -13.71
C LYS A 106 1.33 -7.29 -13.12
N PHE A 107 1.64 -8.31 -12.34
CA PHE A 107 0.65 -9.21 -11.73
C PHE A 107 -0.30 -8.48 -10.78
N HIS A 108 0.26 -7.59 -9.95
CA HIS A 108 -0.50 -6.79 -8.99
C HIS A 108 -1.13 -5.52 -9.59
N ASN A 109 -1.04 -5.31 -10.91
CA ASN A 109 -1.80 -4.24 -11.57
C ASN A 109 -3.29 -4.59 -11.57
N ILE A 110 -4.11 -3.72 -10.99
CA ILE A 110 -5.55 -3.89 -10.87
C ILE A 110 -6.35 -2.93 -11.76
N THR A 111 -5.68 -2.10 -12.56
CA THR A 111 -6.32 -1.06 -13.39
C THR A 111 -7.45 -1.64 -14.24
N ALA A 112 -7.17 -2.72 -14.99
CA ALA A 112 -8.17 -3.36 -15.84
C ALA A 112 -9.34 -3.93 -15.02
N ARG A 113 -9.05 -4.60 -13.90
CA ARG A 113 -10.09 -5.14 -12.99
C ARG A 113 -10.99 -4.04 -12.42
N ALA A 114 -10.39 -2.92 -12.02
CA ALA A 114 -11.12 -1.76 -11.50
C ALA A 114 -11.99 -1.08 -12.58
N GLN A 115 -11.51 -1.04 -13.82
CA GLN A 115 -12.27 -0.54 -14.96
C GLN A 115 -13.47 -1.43 -15.31
N THR A 116 -13.33 -2.75 -15.19
CA THR A 116 -14.42 -3.70 -15.44
C THR A 116 -15.42 -3.81 -14.28
N ALA A 117 -15.03 -3.44 -13.05
CA ALA A 117 -15.87 -3.57 -11.87
C ALA A 117 -17.14 -2.69 -11.88
N GLY A 118 -17.17 -1.64 -12.70
CA GLY A 118 -18.32 -0.73 -12.79
C GLY A 118 -18.62 -0.01 -11.46
N GLU A 119 -19.89 0.38 -11.28
CA GLU A 119 -20.36 1.09 -10.07
C GLU A 119 -20.98 0.19 -8.99
N GLY A 120 -20.96 -1.13 -9.19
CA GLY A 120 -21.59 -2.09 -8.28
C GLY A 120 -20.93 -2.22 -6.91
N ASP A 121 -21.68 -2.76 -5.94
CA ASP A 121 -21.27 -2.91 -4.54
C ASP A 121 -20.11 -3.90 -4.32
N ASP A 122 -19.80 -4.73 -5.33
CA ASP A 122 -18.75 -5.75 -5.25
C ASP A 122 -17.36 -5.28 -5.71
N PHE A 123 -17.14 -3.97 -5.91
CA PHE A 123 -15.89 -3.39 -6.42
C PHE A 123 -14.63 -3.95 -5.73
N SER A 124 -14.62 -3.98 -4.38
CA SER A 124 -13.49 -4.45 -3.59
C SER A 124 -13.18 -5.94 -3.81
N LYS A 125 -14.20 -6.77 -4.03
CA LYS A 125 -14.01 -8.19 -4.33
C LYS A 125 -13.41 -8.35 -5.72
N ILE A 126 -13.97 -7.67 -6.72
CA ILE A 126 -13.57 -7.75 -8.13
C ILE A 126 -12.09 -7.40 -8.32
N ILE A 127 -11.62 -6.28 -7.73
CA ILE A 127 -10.22 -5.88 -7.91
C ILE A 127 -9.22 -6.82 -7.23
N ARG A 128 -9.67 -7.66 -6.29
CA ARG A 128 -8.85 -8.65 -5.57
C ARG A 128 -8.94 -10.05 -6.16
N GLN A 129 -9.83 -10.30 -7.12
CA GLN A 129 -9.95 -11.61 -7.76
C GLN A 129 -8.63 -12.01 -8.44
N GLY A 130 -8.12 -13.18 -8.05
CA GLY A 130 -6.87 -13.72 -8.57
C GLY A 130 -5.60 -13.01 -8.07
N LEU A 131 -5.70 -12.09 -7.10
CA LEU A 131 -4.53 -11.54 -6.40
C LEU A 131 -4.11 -12.39 -5.19
N MET A 132 -4.87 -13.44 -4.86
CA MET A 132 -4.56 -14.35 -3.78
C MET A 132 -3.75 -15.54 -4.30
N HIS A 133 -2.54 -15.72 -3.79
CA HIS A 133 -1.84 -17.00 -3.89
C HIS A 133 -0.96 -17.29 -2.65
N HIS A 134 -1.18 -18.50 -2.10
CA HIS A 134 -0.20 -19.45 -1.57
C HIS A 134 0.17 -19.55 -0.06
N ASN A 135 -0.62 -19.08 0.91
CA ASN A 135 -0.40 -19.52 2.31
C ASN A 135 -1.63 -19.69 3.23
N ASP A 136 -2.85 -19.51 2.74
CA ASP A 136 -4.06 -19.58 3.58
C ASP A 136 -4.62 -21.01 3.79
N GLN A 137 -3.96 -22.06 3.28
CA GLN A 137 -4.36 -23.46 3.55
C GLN A 137 -3.76 -24.04 4.86
N SER A 138 -2.98 -23.28 5.62
CA SER A 138 -2.36 -23.78 6.86
C SER A 138 -3.18 -23.55 8.14
N ASN A 139 -4.28 -22.80 8.07
CA ASN A 139 -5.11 -22.48 9.24
C ASN A 139 -6.47 -23.21 9.31
N GLU A 140 -6.79 -24.09 8.36
CA GLU A 140 -7.99 -24.95 8.47
C GLU A 140 -7.74 -26.31 9.17
N THR A 141 -6.49 -26.65 9.50
CA THR A 141 -6.15 -27.93 10.18
C THR A 141 -5.84 -27.79 11.67
N ARG A 142 -6.24 -26.68 12.31
CA ARG A 142 -6.30 -26.58 13.78
C ARG A 142 -7.74 -26.40 14.24
N LYS A 143 -8.49 -27.51 14.18
CA LYS A 143 -9.58 -27.81 15.10
C LYS A 143 -9.23 -29.09 15.86
#